data_AF-A0A0C3Q1X6-F1
#
_entry.id   AF-A0A0C3Q1X6-F1
#
_cell.length_a   1.000
_cell.length_b   1.000
_cell.length_c   1.000
_cell.angle_alpha   90.00
_cell.angle_beta   90.00
_cell.angle_gamma   90.00
#
_symmetry.space_group_name_H-M   'P 1'
#
loop_
_entity.id
_entity.type
_entity.pdbx_description
1 polymer ?
#
loop_
_entity_poly.entity_id
_entity_poly.type
_entity_poly.pdbx_seq_one_letter_code
_entity_poly.pdbx_strand_id
1 'polypeptide(L)'
;MLEVSKETLLDILGSMGVELPPDTTMTTQILQERLEKAIDAAQFIHAVIPSNKKKIEIDIGILSKWSAGNGKVQSAVDRTSWQDAFSSLKSALTGVWSGFNDSTLEGRDAFVGWRYLLNLIGQAYDAGIILVDGVTRSGIHEIRALNSQTPVIVVHFRHAMDTTGRGFDFGPYQRPRSDIQAHFFVRPAQYLVLRVLETNAKRVPPSYSPVDPGLKLSFLLPVGTIVASETGKLAKNNVCAVCTNEAKQRCSQCLSVYYCSRECQTNDWKEHKRSCRTLDGAAWEKFPIDMSGPFSHMPMYPTRFSNRDTIGIFPSSKATQGGRNPAKVPPMKKGTAEPFLLKIQDNNSPWLMIYDRSRELDAFFKREEDYPTGKWDKLK
;
A
#
# COMPACT_ATOMS: atom_id res chain seq x y z
N MET A 1 7.99 -22.31 -6.75
CA MET A 1 7.61 -20.88 -6.66
C MET A 1 8.31 -20.17 -7.81
N LEU A 2 7.67 -19.18 -8.42
CA LEU A 2 8.34 -18.31 -9.40
C LEU A 2 9.53 -17.64 -8.70
N GLU A 3 10.75 -18.00 -9.09
CA GLU A 3 11.93 -17.27 -8.67
C GLU A 3 11.92 -15.92 -9.39
N VAL A 4 11.79 -14.86 -8.60
CA VAL A 4 11.78 -13.48 -9.08
C VAL A 4 13.05 -12.81 -8.56
N SER A 5 13.67 -11.99 -9.41
CA SER A 5 14.89 -11.30 -9.01
C SER A 5 14.60 -10.30 -7.89
N LYS A 6 15.62 -9.99 -7.10
CA LYS A 6 15.54 -8.98 -6.04
C LYS A 6 15.15 -7.62 -6.61
N GLU A 7 15.73 -7.25 -7.74
CA GLU A 7 15.48 -6.01 -8.47
C GLU A 7 14.01 -5.94 -8.88
N THR A 8 13.46 -7.03 -9.42
CA THR A 8 12.05 -7.08 -9.81
C THR A 8 11.12 -6.94 -8.59
N LEU A 9 11.45 -7.51 -7.44
CA LEU A 9 10.68 -7.31 -6.21
C LEU A 9 10.72 -5.87 -5.72
N LEU A 10 11.88 -5.22 -5.81
CA LEU A 10 12.06 -3.80 -5.47
C LEU A 10 11.25 -2.91 -6.41
N ASP A 11 11.26 -3.20 -7.71
CA ASP A 11 10.47 -2.47 -8.71
C ASP A 11 8.96 -2.62 -8.45
N ILE A 12 8.49 -3.83 -8.14
CA ILE A 12 7.08 -4.07 -7.79
C ILE A 12 6.71 -3.31 -6.52
N LEU A 13 7.51 -3.40 -5.45
CA LEU A 13 7.27 -2.66 -4.21
C LEU A 13 7.27 -1.14 -4.43
N GLY A 14 8.23 -0.65 -5.21
CA GLY A 14 8.34 0.76 -5.62
C GLY A 14 7.10 1.24 -6.37
N SER A 15 6.57 0.42 -7.29
CA SER A 15 5.32 0.71 -8.00
C SER A 15 4.09 0.86 -7.09
N MET A 16 4.10 0.17 -5.95
CA MET A 16 3.06 0.30 -4.90
C MET A 16 3.32 1.49 -3.95
N GLY A 17 4.43 2.22 -4.15
CA GLY A 17 4.91 3.33 -3.33
C GLY A 17 5.84 2.94 -2.18
N VAL A 18 6.17 1.66 -2.04
CA VAL A 18 7.10 1.16 -1.02
C VAL A 18 8.52 1.28 -1.55
N GLU A 19 9.05 2.50 -1.50
CA GLU A 19 10.41 2.79 -1.95
C GLU A 19 11.44 2.25 -0.95
N LEU A 20 12.33 1.39 -1.43
CA LEU A 20 13.44 0.83 -0.69
C LEU A 20 14.75 1.14 -1.42
N PRO A 21 15.87 1.33 -0.70
CA PRO A 21 17.16 1.56 -1.33
C PRO A 21 17.53 0.39 -2.28
N PRO A 22 18.03 0.65 -3.50
CA PRO A 22 18.44 -0.40 -4.44
C PRO A 22 19.54 -1.32 -3.88
N ASP A 23 20.41 -0.77 -3.03
CA ASP A 23 21.51 -1.44 -2.34
C ASP A 23 21.09 -2.08 -1.01
N THR A 24 19.78 -2.18 -0.73
CA THR A 24 19.28 -2.81 0.49
C THR A 24 19.88 -4.19 0.72
N THR A 25 20.20 -4.55 1.96
CA THR A 25 20.71 -5.90 2.30
C THR A 25 19.59 -6.93 2.45
N MET A 26 18.32 -6.53 2.30
CA MET A 26 17.17 -7.43 2.41
C MET A 26 17.26 -8.60 1.44
N THR A 27 16.91 -9.79 1.92
CA THR A 27 16.81 -11.01 1.11
C THR A 27 15.53 -10.99 0.27
N THR A 28 15.49 -11.81 -0.79
CA THR A 28 14.30 -12.00 -1.61
C THR A 28 13.10 -12.49 -0.80
N GLN A 29 13.33 -13.35 0.20
CA GLN A 29 12.28 -13.82 1.11
C GLN A 29 11.64 -12.66 1.89
N ILE A 30 12.44 -11.78 2.49
CA ILE A 30 11.93 -10.63 3.26
C ILE A 30 11.17 -9.66 2.35
N LEU A 31 11.67 -9.45 1.13
CA LEU A 31 10.98 -8.62 0.14
C LEU A 31 9.65 -9.24 -0.30
N GLN A 32 9.57 -10.57 -0.42
CA GLN A 32 8.30 -11.28 -0.69
C GLN A 32 7.30 -11.15 0.46
N GLU A 33 7.74 -11.33 1.71
CA GLU A 33 6.88 -11.13 2.89
C GLU A 33 6.37 -9.69 2.98
N ARG A 34 7.23 -8.73 2.63
CA ARG A 34 6.86 -7.31 2.55
C ARG A 34 5.89 -7.03 1.41
N LEU A 35 6.03 -7.72 0.28
CA LEU A 35 5.08 -7.66 -0.82
C LEU A 35 3.70 -8.20 -0.42
N GLU A 36 3.62 -9.30 0.35
CA GLU A 36 2.33 -9.79 0.88
C GLU A 36 1.65 -8.74 1.76
N LYS A 37 2.41 -8.06 2.64
CA LYS A 37 1.88 -6.96 3.47
C LYS A 37 1.45 -5.75 2.62
N ALA A 38 2.17 -5.44 1.54
CA ALA A 38 1.81 -4.36 0.61
C ALA A 38 0.53 -4.68 -0.17
N ILE A 39 0.36 -5.93 -0.61
CA ILE A 39 -0.85 -6.44 -1.26
C ILE A 39 -2.07 -6.28 -0.34
N ASP A 40 -1.92 -6.64 0.94
CA ASP A 40 -2.97 -6.50 1.94
C ASP A 40 -3.35 -5.05 2.20
N ALA A 41 -2.35 -4.16 2.26
CA ALA A 41 -2.57 -2.73 2.43
C ALA A 41 -3.28 -2.10 1.22
N ALA A 42 -2.90 -2.48 0.00
CA ALA A 42 -3.52 -1.98 -1.24
C ALA A 42 -4.97 -2.44 -1.42
N GLN A 43 -5.31 -3.64 -0.93
CA GLN A 43 -6.69 -4.16 -0.90
C GLN A 43 -7.51 -3.64 0.29
N PHE A 44 -6.91 -2.82 1.17
CA PHE A 44 -7.51 -2.38 2.43
C PHE A 44 -8.06 -3.55 3.27
N ILE A 45 -7.33 -4.67 3.29
CA ILE A 45 -7.86 -5.97 3.76
C ILE A 45 -8.47 -5.89 5.16
N HIS A 46 -7.85 -5.14 6.07
CA HIS A 46 -8.27 -4.99 7.47
C HIS A 46 -9.46 -4.03 7.66
N ALA A 47 -9.71 -3.15 6.70
CA ALA A 47 -10.87 -2.26 6.71
C ALA A 47 -12.08 -2.92 6.03
N VAL A 48 -11.82 -3.76 5.04
CA VAL A 48 -12.81 -4.38 4.17
C VAL A 48 -13.32 -5.71 4.73
N ILE A 49 -12.43 -6.53 5.30
CA ILE A 49 -12.78 -7.81 5.92
C ILE A 49 -12.75 -7.63 7.44
N PRO A 50 -13.91 -7.71 8.12
CA PRO A 50 -13.94 -7.69 9.59
C PRO A 50 -13.14 -8.87 10.14
N SER A 51 -12.09 -8.57 10.89
CA SER A 51 -11.30 -9.61 11.56
C SER A 51 -12.14 -10.28 12.65
N ASN A 52 -12.52 -11.55 12.46
CA ASN A 52 -12.75 -12.39 13.62
C ASN A 52 -11.39 -12.52 14.30
N LYS A 53 -11.31 -12.42 15.64
CA LYS A 53 -10.04 -12.27 16.38
C LYS A 53 -8.98 -13.39 16.15
N LYS A 54 -9.26 -14.40 15.33
CA LYS A 54 -8.37 -15.55 15.08
C LYS A 54 -7.91 -15.70 13.62
N LYS A 55 -8.68 -15.27 12.61
CA LYS A 55 -8.28 -15.39 11.19
C LYS A 55 -9.03 -14.40 10.28
N ILE A 56 -8.34 -13.87 9.28
CA ILE A 56 -8.94 -13.08 8.19
C ILE A 56 -9.45 -14.07 7.15
N GLU A 57 -10.75 -14.33 7.15
CA GLU A 57 -11.42 -15.22 6.19
C GLU A 57 -12.60 -14.49 5.52
N ILE A 58 -12.88 -14.84 4.27
CA ILE A 58 -14.10 -14.42 3.57
C ILE A 58 -14.91 -15.66 3.28
N ASP A 59 -16.07 -15.79 3.92
CA ASP A 59 -17.05 -16.79 3.52
C ASP A 59 -17.78 -16.32 2.25
N ILE A 60 -17.23 -16.70 1.09
CA ILE A 60 -17.75 -16.29 -0.22
C ILE A 60 -19.15 -16.90 -0.46
N GLY A 61 -19.42 -18.08 0.10
CA GLY A 61 -20.66 -18.83 -0.14
C GLY A 61 -21.91 -18.12 0.38
N ILE A 62 -21.77 -17.35 1.47
CA ILE A 62 -22.87 -16.57 2.06
C ILE A 62 -23.08 -15.21 1.42
N LEU A 63 -22.14 -14.73 0.60
CA LEU A 63 -22.25 -13.42 -0.05
C LEU A 63 -23.30 -13.47 -1.16
N SER A 64 -24.11 -12.41 -1.27
CA SER A 64 -25.03 -12.26 -2.40
C SER A 64 -24.24 -12.01 -3.69
N LYS A 65 -24.78 -12.41 -4.84
CA LYS A 65 -24.22 -12.05 -6.14
C LYS A 65 -24.27 -10.52 -6.33
N TRP A 66 -23.27 -9.99 -7.02
CA TRP A 66 -23.27 -8.57 -7.41
C TRP A 66 -24.40 -8.31 -8.40
N SER A 67 -25.22 -7.30 -8.13
CA SER A 67 -26.47 -7.03 -8.85
C SER A 67 -26.56 -5.57 -9.31
N ALA A 68 -27.53 -5.26 -10.17
CA ALA A 68 -27.79 -3.89 -10.61
C ALA A 68 -28.04 -2.90 -9.45
N GLY A 69 -28.59 -3.38 -8.33
CA GLY A 69 -28.79 -2.57 -7.12
C GLY A 69 -27.48 -2.12 -6.45
N ASN A 70 -26.36 -2.77 -6.75
CA ASN A 70 -25.02 -2.38 -6.28
C ASN A 70 -24.36 -1.34 -7.21
N GLY A 71 -24.89 -1.16 -8.43
CA GLY A 71 -24.26 -0.35 -9.48
C GLY A 71 -23.24 -1.11 -10.33
N LYS A 72 -22.52 -0.36 -11.17
CA LYS A 72 -21.52 -0.89 -12.12
C LYS A 72 -20.29 -1.44 -11.39
N VAL A 73 -19.86 -2.64 -11.74
CA VAL A 73 -18.63 -3.24 -11.21
C VAL A 73 -17.42 -2.39 -11.60
N GLN A 74 -17.36 -1.87 -12.82
CA GLN A 74 -16.25 -1.03 -13.27
C GLN A 74 -16.05 0.19 -12.36
N SER A 75 -17.14 0.84 -11.95
CA SER A 75 -17.09 1.96 -11.00
C SER A 75 -16.75 1.47 -9.59
N ALA A 76 -17.21 0.28 -9.20
CA ALA A 76 -16.99 -0.27 -7.87
C ALA A 76 -15.59 -0.84 -7.65
N VAL A 77 -14.83 -1.17 -8.70
CA VAL A 77 -13.41 -1.55 -8.60
C VAL A 77 -12.45 -0.36 -8.64
N ASP A 78 -12.92 0.80 -9.11
CA ASP A 78 -12.12 2.02 -9.13
C ASP A 78 -11.88 2.55 -7.71
N ARG A 79 -10.60 2.83 -7.42
CA ARG A 79 -10.12 3.40 -6.16
C ARG A 79 -9.11 4.51 -6.45
N THR A 80 -9.43 5.35 -7.42
CA THR A 80 -8.66 6.55 -7.80
C THR A 80 -8.29 7.39 -6.58
N SER A 81 -7.00 7.70 -6.45
CA SER A 81 -6.47 8.58 -5.40
C SER A 81 -6.41 10.04 -5.84
N TRP A 82 -6.22 10.96 -4.89
CA TRP A 82 -5.93 12.36 -5.21
C TRP A 82 -4.71 12.51 -6.12
N GLN A 83 -3.66 11.71 -5.92
CA GLN A 83 -2.47 11.68 -6.74
C GLN A 83 -2.81 11.29 -8.18
N ASP A 84 -3.64 10.26 -8.36
CA ASP A 84 -4.08 9.82 -9.69
C ASP A 84 -4.84 10.95 -10.38
N ALA A 85 -5.82 11.55 -9.70
CA ALA A 85 -6.63 12.65 -10.25
C ALA A 85 -5.80 13.89 -10.62
N PHE A 86 -4.85 14.29 -9.77
CA PHE A 86 -3.95 15.41 -10.08
C PHE A 86 -3.02 15.08 -11.25
N SER A 87 -2.54 13.84 -11.36
CA SER A 87 -1.72 13.40 -12.48
C SER A 87 -2.52 13.44 -13.79
N SER A 88 -3.77 12.96 -13.77
CA SER A 88 -4.70 13.04 -14.90
C SER A 88 -5.01 14.49 -15.30
N LEU A 89 -5.27 15.37 -14.33
CA LEU A 89 -5.53 16.79 -14.60
C LEU A 89 -4.30 17.49 -15.19
N LYS A 90 -3.12 17.28 -14.61
CA LYS A 90 -1.86 17.83 -15.12
C LYS A 90 -1.62 17.36 -16.56
N SER A 91 -1.86 16.08 -16.84
CA SER A 91 -1.79 15.51 -18.18
C SER A 91 -2.70 16.25 -19.17
N ALA A 92 -3.98 16.41 -18.80
CA ALA A 92 -4.96 17.10 -19.64
C ALA A 92 -4.60 18.57 -19.90
N LEU A 93 -4.08 19.28 -18.89
CA LEU A 93 -3.76 20.71 -18.99
C LEU A 93 -2.46 21.00 -19.73
N THR A 94 -1.46 20.15 -19.58
CA THR A 94 -0.13 20.41 -20.15
C THR A 94 0.08 19.76 -21.51
N GLY A 95 -0.79 18.82 -21.89
CA GLY A 95 -0.55 17.91 -23.02
C GLY A 95 0.65 16.98 -22.81
N VAL A 96 1.41 17.17 -21.72
CA VAL A 96 2.49 16.29 -21.29
C VAL A 96 1.83 15.17 -20.49
N TRP A 97 1.58 14.08 -21.19
CA TRP A 97 1.04 12.87 -20.59
C TRP A 97 1.98 12.36 -19.50
N SER A 98 1.58 12.60 -18.25
CA SER A 98 2.25 12.11 -17.04
C SER A 98 1.39 11.09 -16.28
N GLY A 99 0.30 10.65 -16.90
CA GLY A 99 -0.57 9.57 -16.43
C GLY A 99 -1.02 8.67 -17.58
N PHE A 100 -1.21 7.38 -17.24
CA PHE A 100 -1.95 6.31 -17.91
C PHE A 100 -2.59 6.63 -19.29
N ASN A 101 -1.80 6.54 -20.38
CA ASN A 101 -2.18 5.79 -21.58
C ASN A 101 -0.99 5.59 -22.53
N ASP A 102 -0.77 4.33 -22.90
CA ASP A 102 -0.42 3.83 -24.24
C ASP A 102 0.63 4.65 -25.03
N SER A 103 1.93 4.39 -24.82
CA SER A 103 2.61 3.52 -25.79
C SER A 103 3.95 2.93 -25.32
N THR A 104 4.44 3.19 -24.09
CA THR A 104 5.76 2.65 -23.64
C THR A 104 6.00 2.49 -22.12
N LEU A 105 5.00 2.72 -21.25
CA LEU A 105 5.16 2.68 -19.77
C LEU A 105 4.25 1.69 -19.03
N GLU A 106 3.18 1.22 -19.66
CA GLU A 106 2.30 0.15 -19.16
C GLU A 106 3.04 -1.17 -18.92
N GLY A 107 4.25 -1.29 -19.48
CA GLY A 107 5.11 -2.45 -19.37
C GLY A 107 6.16 -2.44 -18.25
N ARG A 108 6.23 -1.42 -17.39
CA ARG A 108 7.18 -1.44 -16.25
C ARG A 108 6.51 -1.41 -14.89
N ASP A 109 5.35 -0.77 -14.76
CA ASP A 109 4.68 -0.63 -13.47
C ASP A 109 3.69 -1.79 -13.21
N ALA A 110 4.05 -2.67 -12.29
CA ALA A 110 3.26 -3.84 -11.95
C ALA A 110 1.91 -3.49 -11.29
N PHE A 111 1.88 -2.43 -10.48
CA PHE A 111 0.70 -2.02 -9.74
C PHE A 111 -0.36 -1.38 -10.66
N VAL A 112 0.09 -0.58 -11.63
CA VAL A 112 -0.74 -0.09 -12.75
C VAL A 112 -1.38 -1.24 -13.51
N GLY A 113 -0.58 -2.24 -13.89
CA GLY A 113 -1.09 -3.44 -14.55
C GLY A 113 -2.18 -4.15 -13.74
N TRP A 114 -1.99 -4.29 -12.43
CA TRP A 114 -3.01 -4.90 -11.56
C TRP A 114 -4.30 -4.08 -11.50
N ARG A 115 -4.22 -2.75 -11.36
CA ARG A 115 -5.41 -1.87 -11.37
C ARG A 115 -6.15 -1.91 -12.70
N TYR A 116 -5.39 -1.92 -13.80
CA TYR A 116 -5.93 -2.00 -15.14
C TYR A 116 -6.68 -3.33 -15.37
N LEU A 117 -6.11 -4.45 -14.91
CA LEU A 117 -6.79 -5.75 -14.94
C LEU A 117 -8.15 -5.69 -14.24
N LEU A 118 -8.22 -5.10 -13.05
CA LEU A 118 -9.49 -4.97 -12.33
C LEU A 118 -10.51 -4.13 -13.10
N ASN A 119 -10.08 -3.04 -13.74
CA ASN A 119 -10.96 -2.21 -14.55
C ASN A 119 -11.51 -2.99 -15.76
N LEU A 120 -10.65 -3.72 -16.48
CA LEU A 120 -11.06 -4.59 -17.60
C LEU A 120 -12.07 -5.65 -17.16
N ILE A 121 -11.83 -6.29 -16.01
CA ILE A 121 -12.75 -7.26 -15.42
C ILE A 121 -14.12 -6.61 -15.16
N GLY A 122 -14.13 -5.42 -14.56
CA GLY A 122 -15.36 -4.70 -14.27
C GLY A 122 -16.12 -4.32 -15.54
N GLN A 123 -15.42 -3.81 -16.56
CA GLN A 123 -16.00 -3.47 -17.85
C GLN A 123 -16.61 -4.70 -18.55
N ALA A 124 -15.87 -5.83 -18.57
CA ALA A 124 -16.35 -7.07 -19.15
C ALA A 124 -17.61 -7.58 -18.43
N TYR A 125 -17.59 -7.60 -17.09
CA TYR A 125 -18.73 -8.05 -16.31
C TYR A 125 -19.97 -7.16 -16.53
N ASP A 126 -19.81 -5.84 -16.52
CA ASP A 126 -20.90 -4.89 -16.78
C ASP A 126 -21.47 -5.01 -18.20
N ALA A 127 -20.67 -5.51 -19.16
CA ALA A 127 -21.11 -5.85 -20.51
C ALA A 127 -21.74 -7.26 -20.62
N GLY A 128 -21.86 -8.01 -19.50
CA GLY A 128 -22.38 -9.37 -19.48
C GLY A 128 -21.39 -10.44 -19.94
N ILE A 129 -20.09 -10.12 -19.96
CA ILE A 129 -19.02 -11.01 -20.43
C ILE A 129 -18.32 -11.64 -19.21
N ILE A 130 -18.23 -12.98 -19.21
CA ILE A 130 -17.46 -13.72 -18.21
C ILE A 130 -16.10 -14.10 -18.81
N LEU A 131 -15.02 -13.74 -18.12
CA LEU A 131 -13.65 -13.98 -18.57
C LEU A 131 -13.16 -15.36 -18.11
N VAL A 132 -13.15 -16.34 -19.02
CA VAL A 132 -12.65 -17.70 -18.76
C VAL A 132 -11.76 -18.15 -19.91
N ASP A 133 -10.59 -18.70 -19.58
CA ASP A 133 -9.72 -19.42 -20.50
C ASP A 133 -10.42 -20.72 -20.96
N GLY A 134 -10.72 -20.83 -22.24
CA GLY A 134 -11.42 -21.99 -22.81
C GLY A 134 -10.66 -23.30 -22.72
N VAL A 135 -9.33 -23.26 -22.61
CA VAL A 135 -8.46 -24.45 -22.51
C VAL A 135 -8.30 -24.88 -21.06
N THR A 136 -7.89 -23.95 -20.19
CA THR A 136 -7.59 -24.29 -18.80
C THR A 136 -8.81 -24.19 -17.88
N ARG A 137 -9.90 -23.59 -18.33
CA ARG A 137 -11.08 -23.20 -17.53
C ARG A 137 -10.75 -22.26 -16.36
N SER A 138 -9.55 -21.67 -16.35
CA SER A 138 -9.17 -20.64 -15.39
C SER A 138 -9.84 -19.32 -15.74
N GLY A 139 -10.31 -18.57 -14.77
CA GLY A 139 -10.93 -17.29 -15.00
C GLY A 139 -11.84 -16.83 -13.88
N ILE A 140 -12.63 -15.82 -14.19
CA ILE A 140 -13.62 -15.25 -13.30
C ILE A 140 -14.83 -16.15 -13.32
N HIS A 141 -15.19 -16.66 -12.15
CA HIS A 141 -16.37 -17.49 -11.99
C HIS A 141 -17.62 -16.65 -11.79
N GLU A 142 -17.54 -15.70 -10.88
CA GLU A 142 -18.63 -14.81 -10.51
C GLU A 142 -18.11 -13.62 -9.72
N ILE A 143 -18.97 -12.61 -9.54
CA ILE A 143 -18.70 -11.47 -8.68
C ILE A 143 -19.75 -11.44 -7.58
N ARG A 144 -19.29 -11.41 -6.33
CA ARG A 144 -20.11 -11.38 -5.11
C ARG A 144 -20.01 -10.01 -4.45
N ALA A 145 -21.01 -9.62 -3.67
CA ALA A 145 -21.02 -8.36 -2.94
C ALA A 145 -20.61 -8.59 -1.48
N LEU A 146 -19.44 -8.09 -1.09
CA LEU A 146 -19.04 -8.09 0.32
C LEU A 146 -19.82 -7.03 1.13
N ASN A 147 -20.10 -5.91 0.47
CA ASN A 147 -21.02 -4.86 0.92
C ASN A 147 -21.54 -4.12 -0.32
N SER A 148 -22.32 -3.05 -0.12
CA SER A 148 -22.91 -2.28 -1.22
C SER A 148 -21.89 -1.64 -2.18
N GLN A 149 -20.62 -1.52 -1.80
CA GLN A 149 -19.58 -0.82 -2.56
C GLN A 149 -18.36 -1.69 -2.93
N THR A 150 -18.28 -2.92 -2.42
CA THR A 150 -17.08 -3.76 -2.53
C THR A 150 -17.38 -5.09 -3.22
N PRO A 151 -17.07 -5.21 -4.51
CA PRO A 151 -17.15 -6.49 -5.20
C PRO A 151 -16.03 -7.42 -4.76
N VAL A 152 -16.34 -8.71 -4.70
CA VAL A 152 -15.39 -9.82 -4.54
C VAL A 152 -15.42 -10.59 -5.85
N ILE A 153 -14.34 -10.47 -6.62
CA ILE A 153 -14.23 -11.14 -7.91
C ILE A 153 -13.68 -12.54 -7.63
N VAL A 154 -14.51 -13.56 -7.77
CA VAL A 154 -14.14 -14.96 -7.49
C VAL A 154 -13.39 -15.52 -8.69
N VAL A 155 -12.18 -16.03 -8.45
CA VAL A 155 -11.26 -16.49 -9.50
C VAL A 155 -10.92 -17.96 -9.27
N HIS A 156 -11.16 -18.78 -10.28
CA HIS A 156 -10.56 -20.12 -10.39
C HIS A 156 -9.30 -20.00 -11.23
N PHE A 157 -8.18 -20.55 -10.76
CA PHE A 157 -6.92 -20.45 -11.50
C PHE A 157 -6.07 -21.69 -11.30
N ARG A 158 -5.19 -21.95 -12.26
CA ARG A 158 -4.10 -22.92 -12.11
C ARG A 158 -2.76 -22.24 -12.29
N HIS A 159 -1.72 -22.84 -11.71
CA HIS A 159 -0.37 -22.52 -12.14
C HIS A 159 -0.15 -23.15 -13.52
N ALA A 160 -0.36 -22.37 -14.57
CA ALA A 160 0.09 -22.69 -15.92
C ALA A 160 1.16 -21.68 -16.31
N MET A 161 2.37 -22.16 -16.55
CA MET A 161 3.37 -21.39 -17.26
C MET A 161 3.23 -21.78 -18.73
N ASP A 162 2.72 -20.88 -19.56
CA ASP A 162 2.97 -21.01 -20.99
C ASP A 162 4.39 -20.49 -21.25
N THR A 163 5.35 -21.41 -21.39
CA THR A 163 6.73 -21.08 -21.74
C THR A 163 6.86 -20.51 -23.16
N THR A 164 5.78 -20.53 -23.96
CA THR A 164 5.75 -19.99 -25.32
C THR A 164 5.48 -18.49 -25.39
N GLY A 165 5.20 -17.83 -24.26
CA GLY A 165 5.03 -16.38 -24.20
C GLY A 165 3.70 -15.86 -24.73
N ARG A 166 2.74 -16.73 -25.03
CA ARG A 166 1.36 -16.31 -25.31
C ARG A 166 0.69 -15.95 -23.99
N GLY A 167 0.29 -14.68 -23.87
CA GLY A 167 -0.55 -14.20 -22.78
C GLY A 167 -1.91 -14.90 -22.77
N PHE A 168 -2.69 -14.68 -21.72
CA PHE A 168 -4.05 -15.21 -21.57
C PHE A 168 -4.87 -14.98 -22.86
N ASP A 169 -5.28 -16.07 -23.52
CA ASP A 169 -6.19 -16.01 -24.66
C ASP A 169 -7.63 -15.99 -24.12
N PHE A 170 -8.18 -14.77 -23.98
CA PHE A 170 -9.57 -14.57 -23.59
C PHE A 170 -10.49 -14.92 -24.77
N GLY A 171 -10.76 -16.21 -24.96
CA GLY A 171 -11.72 -16.68 -25.94
C GLY A 171 -13.16 -16.46 -25.45
N PRO A 172 -14.04 -15.75 -26.18
CA PRO A 172 -15.44 -15.62 -25.77
C PRO A 172 -16.16 -16.97 -25.93
N TYR A 173 -16.65 -17.54 -24.83
CA TYR A 173 -17.73 -18.52 -24.90
C TYR A 173 -19.01 -17.74 -25.23
N GLN A 174 -19.31 -17.67 -26.53
CA GLN A 174 -20.42 -16.94 -27.19
C GLN A 174 -20.15 -15.45 -27.49
N ARG A 175 -20.03 -15.13 -28.78
CA ARG A 175 -19.83 -13.78 -29.34
C ARG A 175 -21.09 -12.92 -29.19
N PRO A 176 -20.93 -11.59 -29.02
CA PRO A 176 -20.93 -10.71 -30.20
C PRO A 176 -19.56 -10.09 -30.48
N ARG A 177 -19.36 -9.67 -31.74
CA ARG A 177 -18.18 -8.93 -32.21
C ARG A 177 -18.12 -7.55 -31.55
N SER A 178 -17.14 -7.31 -30.66
CA SER A 178 -16.53 -5.98 -30.42
C SER A 178 -15.31 -6.12 -29.48
N ASP A 179 -14.13 -5.87 -30.03
CA ASP A 179 -13.01 -5.11 -29.43
C ASP A 179 -12.37 -5.52 -28.08
N ILE A 180 -12.42 -6.79 -27.64
CA ILE A 180 -11.51 -7.22 -26.57
C ILE A 180 -10.16 -7.60 -27.19
N GLN A 181 -9.23 -6.65 -27.24
CA GLN A 181 -7.84 -6.92 -27.61
C GLN A 181 -7.18 -7.83 -26.56
N ALA A 182 -6.29 -8.73 -27.00
CA ALA A 182 -5.46 -9.49 -26.07
C ALA A 182 -4.54 -8.52 -25.32
N HIS A 183 -4.80 -8.32 -24.03
CA HIS A 183 -3.99 -7.45 -23.19
C HIS A 183 -2.78 -8.22 -22.64
N PHE A 184 -1.58 -7.83 -23.07
CA PHE A 184 -0.33 -8.41 -22.59
C PHE A 184 0.14 -7.67 -21.34
N PHE A 185 -0.01 -8.30 -20.17
CA PHE A 185 0.65 -7.84 -18.96
C PHE A 185 2.13 -8.21 -18.99
N VAL A 186 2.98 -7.29 -18.54
CA VAL A 186 4.40 -7.58 -18.33
C VAL A 186 4.64 -8.53 -17.18
N ARG A 187 5.76 -9.27 -17.22
CA ARG A 187 6.08 -10.31 -16.24
C ARG A 187 5.97 -9.83 -14.77
N PRO A 188 6.43 -8.62 -14.38
CA PRO A 188 6.24 -8.13 -13.02
C PRO A 188 4.76 -7.99 -12.62
N ALA A 189 3.90 -7.51 -13.52
CA ALA A 189 2.46 -7.39 -13.27
C ALA A 189 1.79 -8.77 -13.16
N GLN A 190 2.14 -9.71 -14.03
CA GLN A 190 1.66 -11.09 -13.96
C GLN A 190 2.06 -11.75 -12.64
N TYR A 191 3.32 -11.58 -12.22
CA TYR A 191 3.81 -12.06 -10.95
C TYR A 191 3.03 -11.45 -9.78
N LEU A 192 2.82 -10.13 -9.78
CA LEU A 192 2.05 -9.45 -8.74
C LEU A 192 0.63 -10.03 -8.63
N VAL A 193 -0.10 -10.15 -9.74
CA VAL A 193 -1.46 -10.71 -9.73
C VAL A 193 -1.47 -12.17 -9.24
N LEU A 194 -0.50 -12.99 -9.64
CA LEU A 194 -0.37 -14.36 -9.11
C LEU A 194 -0.11 -14.35 -7.59
N ARG A 195 0.75 -13.46 -7.09
CA ARG A 195 0.98 -13.33 -5.63
C ARG A 195 -0.27 -12.88 -4.89
N VAL A 196 -1.07 -12.00 -5.48
CA VAL A 196 -2.37 -11.59 -4.92
C VAL A 196 -3.29 -12.80 -4.80
N LEU A 197 -3.44 -13.58 -5.88
CA LEU A 197 -4.27 -14.78 -5.89
C LEU A 197 -3.79 -15.82 -4.87
N GLU A 198 -2.48 -16.05 -4.75
CA GLU A 198 -1.92 -16.96 -3.74
C GLU A 198 -2.16 -16.46 -2.30
N THR A 199 -2.00 -15.17 -2.06
CA THR A 199 -2.20 -14.56 -0.73
C THR A 199 -3.68 -14.65 -0.33
N ASN A 200 -4.59 -14.33 -1.26
CA ASN A 200 -6.02 -14.36 -1.02
C ASN A 200 -6.60 -15.78 -0.94
N ALA A 201 -6.01 -16.77 -1.63
CA ALA A 201 -6.43 -18.17 -1.53
C ALA A 201 -6.35 -18.71 -0.10
N LYS A 202 -5.36 -18.25 0.70
CA LYS A 202 -5.19 -18.60 2.12
C LYS A 202 -6.40 -18.16 2.99
N ARG A 203 -7.24 -17.25 2.48
CA ARG A 203 -8.39 -16.62 3.16
C ARG A 203 -9.74 -17.20 2.75
N VAL A 204 -9.75 -18.11 1.78
CA VAL A 204 -10.95 -18.83 1.36
C VAL A 204 -11.14 -20.02 2.31
N PRO A 205 -12.31 -20.15 2.96
CA PRO A 205 -12.56 -21.28 3.84
C PRO A 205 -12.68 -22.59 3.03
N PRO A 206 -12.26 -23.74 3.58
CA PRO A 206 -12.36 -25.03 2.89
C PRO A 206 -13.80 -25.43 2.50
N SER A 207 -14.81 -24.85 3.16
CA SER A 207 -16.23 -25.05 2.84
C SER A 207 -16.61 -24.55 1.45
N TYR A 208 -15.83 -23.61 0.89
CA TYR A 208 -16.02 -23.09 -0.45
C TYR A 208 -15.04 -23.79 -1.39
N SER A 209 -15.53 -24.76 -2.16
CA SER A 209 -14.73 -25.60 -3.05
C SER A 209 -14.79 -25.11 -4.50
N PRO A 210 -13.71 -25.29 -5.28
CA PRO A 210 -13.71 -24.92 -6.69
C PRO A 210 -14.68 -25.79 -7.48
N VAL A 211 -15.19 -25.26 -8.59
CA VAL A 211 -16.06 -26.01 -9.51
C VAL A 211 -15.33 -27.20 -10.15
N ASP A 212 -14.00 -27.09 -10.31
CA ASP A 212 -13.12 -28.14 -10.80
C ASP A 212 -12.03 -28.44 -9.75
N PRO A 213 -11.89 -29.69 -9.28
CA PRO A 213 -10.85 -30.09 -8.32
C PRO A 213 -9.42 -29.78 -8.77
N GLY A 214 -9.17 -29.63 -10.08
CA GLY A 214 -7.87 -29.27 -10.65
C GLY A 214 -7.52 -27.78 -10.57
N LEU A 215 -8.48 -26.93 -10.16
CA LEU A 215 -8.30 -25.48 -10.06
C LEU A 215 -8.15 -25.04 -8.60
N LYS A 216 -7.30 -24.04 -8.38
CA LYS A 216 -7.24 -23.31 -7.12
C LYS A 216 -8.31 -22.23 -7.10
N LEU A 217 -8.82 -21.96 -5.91
CA LEU A 217 -9.83 -20.94 -5.66
C LEU A 217 -9.21 -19.75 -4.94
N SER A 218 -9.49 -18.55 -5.42
CA SER A 218 -9.09 -17.29 -4.81
C SER A 218 -10.09 -16.19 -5.17
N PHE A 219 -9.77 -14.96 -4.80
CA PHE A 219 -10.54 -13.80 -5.14
C PHE A 219 -9.64 -12.58 -5.36
N LEU A 220 -10.16 -11.61 -6.09
CA LEU A 220 -9.59 -10.27 -6.21
C LEU A 220 -10.53 -9.25 -5.56
N LEU A 221 -9.95 -8.30 -4.85
CA LEU A 221 -10.64 -7.13 -4.31
C LEU A 221 -10.25 -5.87 -5.09
N PRO A 222 -11.08 -4.82 -5.07
CA PRO A 222 -10.66 -3.48 -5.49
C PRO A 222 -9.37 -3.06 -4.80
N VAL A 223 -8.49 -2.38 -5.51
CA VAL A 223 -7.20 -1.92 -4.97
C VAL A 223 -7.02 -0.43 -5.15
N GLY A 224 -6.59 0.24 -4.08
CA GLY A 224 -6.20 1.63 -4.09
C GLY A 224 -4.73 1.80 -3.73
N THR A 225 -4.24 3.03 -3.86
CA THR A 225 -2.91 3.40 -3.40
C THR A 225 -2.72 3.07 -1.92
N ILE A 226 -1.57 2.51 -1.56
CA ILE A 226 -1.22 2.32 -0.15
C ILE A 226 -1.14 3.70 0.52
N VAL A 227 -1.88 3.87 1.60
CA VAL A 227 -1.93 5.09 2.39
C VAL A 227 -0.58 5.37 3.05
N ALA A 228 -0.26 6.66 3.25
CA ALA A 228 1.08 7.10 3.63
C ALA A 228 1.60 6.44 4.93
N SER A 229 0.73 6.20 5.91
CA SER A 229 1.09 5.57 7.17
C SER A 229 1.53 4.11 7.00
N GLU A 230 0.86 3.34 6.15
CA GLU A 230 1.22 1.96 5.84
C GLU A 230 2.47 1.89 4.98
N THR A 231 2.61 2.78 3.98
CA THR A 231 3.85 2.90 3.19
C THR A 231 5.06 3.17 4.09
N GLY A 232 4.92 4.05 5.09
CA GLY A 232 5.98 4.35 6.05
C GLY A 232 6.42 3.12 6.85
N LYS A 233 5.49 2.27 7.29
CA LYS A 233 5.79 1.01 7.98
C LYS A 233 6.49 0.01 7.08
N LEU A 234 6.00 -0.13 5.84
CA LEU A 234 6.54 -1.05 4.84
C LEU A 234 7.95 -0.63 4.37
N ALA A 235 8.23 0.67 4.34
CA ALA A 235 9.53 1.20 3.93
C ALA A 235 10.61 1.13 5.04
N LYS A 236 10.28 0.72 6.27
CA LYS A 236 11.27 0.66 7.36
C LYS A 236 12.40 -0.33 7.03
N ASN A 237 13.65 0.06 7.24
CA ASN A 237 14.78 -0.87 7.17
C ASN A 237 14.98 -1.55 8.53
N ASN A 238 14.35 -2.70 8.73
CA ASN A 238 14.37 -3.45 10.00
C ASN A 238 15.10 -4.79 9.89
N VAL A 239 16.13 -4.88 9.03
CA VAL A 239 16.94 -6.09 8.87
C VAL A 239 18.32 -5.92 9.48
N CYS A 240 18.91 -7.02 9.92
CA CYS A 240 20.24 -7.03 10.50
C CYS A 240 21.30 -6.68 9.44
N ALA A 241 22.20 -5.75 9.76
CA ALA A 241 23.29 -5.37 8.86
C ALA A 241 24.28 -6.51 8.56
N VAL A 242 24.38 -7.51 9.46
CA VAL A 242 25.32 -8.64 9.30
C VAL A 242 24.67 -9.84 8.64
N CYS A 243 23.59 -10.34 9.21
CA CYS A 243 22.98 -11.61 8.78
C CYS A 243 21.67 -11.43 8.02
N THR A 244 21.19 -10.20 7.81
CA THR A 244 19.98 -9.85 7.05
C THR A 244 18.65 -10.36 7.60
N ASN A 245 18.66 -11.13 8.69
CA ASN A 245 17.46 -11.52 9.43
C ASN A 245 16.72 -10.31 10.00
N GLU A 246 15.43 -10.47 10.31
CA GLU A 246 14.67 -9.43 11.01
C GLU A 246 15.39 -8.99 12.30
N ALA A 247 15.56 -7.69 12.43
CA ALA A 247 16.27 -7.07 13.53
C ALA A 247 15.31 -6.22 14.36
N LYS A 248 15.38 -6.43 15.67
CA LYS A 248 14.59 -5.68 16.67
C LYS A 248 15.42 -4.65 17.42
N GLN A 249 16.74 -4.74 17.30
CA GLN A 249 17.68 -3.87 17.98
C GLN A 249 18.40 -3.02 16.94
N ARG A 250 18.92 -1.88 17.37
CA ARG A 250 19.73 -0.99 16.55
C ARG A 250 20.91 -0.48 17.35
N CYS A 251 21.91 0.05 16.66
CA CYS A 251 23.03 0.71 17.33
C CYS A 251 22.51 1.82 18.24
N SER A 252 22.84 1.77 19.53
CA SER A 252 22.40 2.76 20.53
C SER A 252 23.04 4.13 20.34
N GLN A 253 24.13 4.21 19.55
CA GLN A 253 24.82 5.47 19.26
C GLN A 253 24.19 6.19 18.06
N CYS A 254 24.26 5.60 16.86
CA CYS A 254 23.77 6.26 15.65
C CYS A 254 22.27 6.09 15.40
N LEU A 255 21.64 5.08 16.02
CA LEU A 255 20.25 4.68 15.80
C LEU A 255 19.88 4.39 14.33
N SER A 256 20.85 4.29 13.42
CA SER A 256 20.63 4.15 11.97
C SER A 256 20.77 2.73 11.44
N VAL A 257 21.52 1.87 12.14
CA VAL A 257 21.80 0.48 11.72
C VAL A 257 21.15 -0.52 12.66
N TYR A 258 20.52 -1.55 12.10
CA TYR A 258 19.78 -2.57 12.84
C TYR A 258 20.59 -3.88 12.98
N TYR A 259 20.42 -4.57 14.10
CA TYR A 259 21.02 -5.85 14.42
C TYR A 259 20.01 -6.79 15.05
N CYS A 260 20.09 -8.08 14.73
CA CYS A 260 19.24 -9.09 15.39
C CYS A 260 19.76 -9.45 16.79
N SER A 261 21.06 -9.26 17.04
CA SER A 261 21.72 -9.58 18.31
C SER A 261 22.93 -8.68 18.56
N ARG A 262 23.39 -8.65 19.82
CA ARG A 262 24.64 -7.98 20.22
C ARG A 262 25.88 -8.59 19.55
N GLU A 263 25.82 -9.87 19.23
CA GLU A 263 26.89 -10.57 18.51
C GLU A 263 27.06 -9.99 17.10
N CYS A 264 25.97 -9.86 16.34
CA CYS A 264 26.01 -9.21 15.03
C CYS A 264 26.51 -7.76 15.13
N GLN A 265 26.07 -7.00 16.15
CA GLN A 265 26.59 -5.64 16.36
C GLN A 265 28.11 -5.62 16.60
N THR A 266 28.62 -6.55 17.41
CA THR A 266 30.05 -6.63 17.73
C THR A 266 30.87 -7.04 16.52
N ASN A 267 30.34 -7.95 15.70
CA ASN A 267 30.98 -8.39 14.46
C ASN A 267 31.07 -7.26 13.43
N ASP A 268 30.00 -6.47 13.27
CA ASP A 268 29.98 -5.33 12.35
C ASP A 268 30.80 -4.13 12.87
N TRP A 269 31.10 -4.08 14.17
CA TRP A 269 31.64 -2.89 14.82
C TRP A 269 32.92 -2.34 14.18
N LYS A 270 33.80 -3.21 13.66
CA LYS A 270 35.04 -2.77 13.01
C LYS A 270 34.78 -1.87 11.79
N GLU A 271 33.79 -2.22 10.99
CA GLU A 271 33.37 -1.46 9.81
C GLU A 271 32.41 -0.34 10.20
N HIS A 272 31.39 -0.68 11.00
CA HIS A 272 30.37 0.26 11.45
C HIS A 272 30.95 1.44 12.24
N LYS A 273 31.98 1.25 13.09
CA LYS A 273 32.54 2.32 13.93
C LYS A 273 32.95 3.57 13.13
N ARG A 274 33.39 3.41 11.87
CA ARG A 274 33.78 4.53 11.02
C ARG A 274 32.58 5.34 10.53
N SER A 275 31.47 4.66 10.23
CA SER A 275 30.21 5.24 9.74
C SER A 275 29.19 5.51 10.85
N CYS A 276 29.43 5.03 12.07
CA CYS A 276 28.67 5.28 13.29
C CYS A 276 28.92 6.72 13.78
N ARG A 277 28.67 7.67 12.89
CA ARG A 277 28.77 9.11 13.13
C ARG A 277 27.43 9.71 12.81
N THR A 278 26.58 9.82 13.80
CA THR A 278 25.45 10.77 13.80
C THR A 278 24.77 10.65 15.15
N LEU A 279 24.65 11.78 15.86
CA LEU A 279 24.13 11.96 17.23
C LEU A 279 25.13 11.85 18.39
N ASP A 280 26.35 11.33 18.20
CA ASP A 280 27.37 11.42 19.25
C ASP A 280 27.81 12.88 19.45
N GLY A 281 27.61 13.41 20.65
CA GLY A 281 27.77 14.84 20.96
C GLY A 281 26.63 15.76 20.51
N ALA A 282 25.54 15.25 19.92
CA ALA A 282 24.38 16.08 19.60
C ALA A 282 23.70 16.57 20.89
N ALA A 283 23.51 17.89 20.99
CA ALA A 283 22.72 18.49 22.05
C ALA A 283 21.24 18.19 21.81
N TRP A 284 20.54 17.77 22.86
CA TRP A 284 19.09 17.64 22.82
C TRP A 284 18.50 19.03 23.03
N GLU A 285 17.90 19.59 21.97
CA GLU A 285 17.17 20.84 22.05
C GLU A 285 15.69 20.58 22.34
N LYS A 286 15.15 21.38 23.26
CA LYS A 286 13.70 21.42 23.50
C LYS A 286 13.13 22.55 22.68
N PHE A 287 12.05 22.28 21.96
CA PHE A 287 11.30 23.33 21.29
C PHE A 287 9.80 23.10 21.51
N PRO A 288 9.02 24.20 21.64
CA PRO A 288 7.59 24.12 21.84
C PRO A 288 6.89 23.64 20.59
N ILE A 289 6.00 22.67 20.76
CA ILE A 289 5.08 22.22 19.71
C ILE A 289 3.63 22.41 20.16
N ASP A 290 2.79 22.86 19.24
CA ASP A 290 1.37 23.10 19.46
C ASP A 290 0.54 22.01 18.77
N MET A 291 -0.08 21.17 19.59
CA MET A 291 -1.01 20.12 19.17
C MET A 291 -2.46 20.61 19.08
N SER A 292 -2.76 21.89 19.26
CA SER A 292 -4.09 22.48 19.06
C SER A 292 -4.26 23.07 17.65
N GLY A 293 -3.18 23.12 16.88
CA GLY A 293 -3.10 23.63 15.52
C GLY A 293 -3.59 25.06 15.33
N PRO A 294 -3.68 25.52 14.07
CA PRO A 294 -3.81 26.94 13.77
C PRO A 294 -5.18 27.54 14.09
N PHE A 295 -6.24 26.74 13.99
CA PHE A 295 -7.62 27.18 14.18
C PHE A 295 -8.26 26.65 15.47
N SER A 296 -7.46 26.41 16.51
CA SER A 296 -7.94 25.86 17.79
C SER A 296 -9.07 26.65 18.45
N HIS A 297 -9.17 27.94 18.11
CA HIS A 297 -10.16 28.88 18.63
C HIS A 297 -11.44 28.95 17.76
N MET A 298 -11.47 28.28 16.61
CA MET A 298 -12.67 28.14 15.79
C MET A 298 -13.21 26.71 15.87
N PRO A 299 -14.54 26.49 15.78
CA PRO A 299 -15.15 25.16 15.74
C PRO A 299 -14.96 24.50 14.36
N MET A 300 -13.75 24.55 13.81
CA MET A 300 -13.41 23.96 12.53
C MET A 300 -12.69 22.64 12.79
N TYR A 301 -13.23 21.54 12.27
CA TYR A 301 -12.55 20.24 12.27
C TYR A 301 -11.71 20.15 11.01
N PRO A 302 -10.39 20.40 11.06
CA PRO A 302 -9.55 20.25 9.87
C PRO A 302 -9.58 18.79 9.44
N THR A 303 -10.24 18.51 8.32
CA THR A 303 -10.15 17.21 7.67
C THR A 303 -8.91 17.21 6.81
N ARG A 304 -8.08 16.18 6.95
CA ARG A 304 -6.81 16.07 6.24
C ARG A 304 -6.90 14.97 5.22
N PHE A 305 -6.33 15.25 4.05
CA PHE A 305 -6.20 14.31 2.96
C PHE A 305 -4.74 14.26 2.54
N SER A 306 -4.22 13.05 2.37
CA SER A 306 -3.00 12.75 1.66
C SER A 306 -3.30 12.62 0.17
N ASN A 307 -2.33 12.93 -0.68
CA ASN A 307 -2.47 12.64 -2.11
C ASN A 307 -2.64 11.13 -2.37
N ARG A 308 -2.23 10.26 -1.43
CA ARG A 308 -2.42 8.80 -1.53
C ARG A 308 -3.78 8.32 -1.02
N ASP A 309 -4.66 9.21 -0.57
CA ASP A 309 -6.00 8.83 -0.13
C ASP A 309 -6.92 8.68 -1.33
N THR A 310 -7.79 7.66 -1.29
CA THR A 310 -8.80 7.40 -2.32
C THR A 310 -9.87 8.48 -2.31
N ILE A 311 -10.28 8.93 -3.49
CA ILE A 311 -11.38 9.87 -3.67
C ILE A 311 -12.71 9.12 -3.53
N GLY A 312 -13.61 9.60 -2.67
CA GLY A 312 -14.98 9.07 -2.55
C GLY A 312 -15.34 8.50 -1.18
N ILE A 313 -16.44 7.74 -1.13
CA ILE A 313 -17.09 7.22 0.11
C ILE A 313 -16.44 5.92 0.59
N PHE A 314 -15.37 5.44 -0.06
CA PHE A 314 -14.65 4.29 0.48
C PHE A 314 -13.96 4.74 1.78
N PRO A 315 -13.93 3.92 2.84
CA PRO A 315 -13.15 4.23 4.03
C PRO A 315 -11.65 4.05 3.69
N SER A 316 -11.09 4.87 2.78
CA SER A 316 -9.66 5.08 2.72
C SER A 316 -9.27 5.75 4.03
N SER A 317 -8.82 4.91 4.96
CA SER A 317 -8.17 5.30 6.20
C SER A 317 -8.87 6.44 6.95
N LYS A 318 -10.15 6.29 7.37
CA LYS A 318 -10.85 7.22 8.28
C LYS A 318 -10.28 8.64 8.22
N ALA A 319 -10.34 9.35 7.08
CA ALA A 319 -9.70 10.66 6.81
C ALA A 319 -9.05 11.25 8.06
N THR A 320 -7.78 10.90 8.34
CA THR A 320 -7.26 10.69 9.70
C THR A 320 -8.03 11.49 10.75
N GLN A 321 -9.14 10.93 11.27
CA GLN A 321 -9.80 11.43 12.47
C GLN A 321 -8.93 11.09 13.69
N GLY A 322 -7.61 10.99 13.49
CA GLY A 322 -6.63 11.36 14.49
C GLY A 322 -6.83 12.84 14.76
N GLY A 323 -7.87 13.15 15.54
CA GLY A 323 -7.81 14.28 16.43
C GLY A 323 -6.44 14.27 17.07
N ARG A 324 -5.83 15.44 17.13
CA ARG A 324 -4.50 15.69 17.66
C ARG A 324 -4.46 15.09 19.07
N ASN A 325 -3.98 13.85 19.20
CA ASN A 325 -4.06 13.10 20.43
C ASN A 325 -2.66 13.06 21.01
N PRO A 326 -2.37 13.86 22.05
CA PRO A 326 -1.06 13.88 22.69
C PRO A 326 -0.61 12.50 23.18
N ALA A 327 -1.55 11.59 23.49
CA ALA A 327 -1.24 10.23 23.92
C ALA A 327 -0.69 9.32 22.80
N LYS A 328 -0.84 9.71 21.52
CA LYS A 328 -0.28 8.97 20.37
C LYS A 328 1.09 9.46 19.94
N VAL A 329 1.55 10.62 20.45
CA VAL A 329 2.89 11.11 20.16
C VAL A 329 3.90 10.11 20.75
N PRO A 330 4.80 9.54 19.94
CA PRO A 330 5.83 8.64 20.45
C PRO A 330 6.57 9.33 21.60
N PRO A 331 6.81 8.65 22.73
CA PRO A 331 7.50 9.26 23.85
C PRO A 331 8.90 9.66 23.38
N MET A 332 9.13 10.96 23.20
CA MET A 332 10.42 11.55 22.82
C MET A 332 11.39 11.55 24.02
N LYS A 333 11.51 10.41 24.70
CA LYS A 333 12.43 10.22 25.81
C LYS A 333 13.79 9.80 25.25
N LYS A 334 14.83 10.47 25.74
CA LYS A 334 16.23 10.16 25.44
C LYS A 334 16.48 8.67 25.65
N GLY A 335 16.95 7.99 24.59
CA GLY A 335 17.29 6.57 24.63
C GLY A 335 16.14 5.57 24.46
N THR A 336 14.88 6.01 24.33
CA THR A 336 13.73 5.09 24.16
C THR A 336 12.92 5.30 22.88
N ALA A 337 13.03 6.46 22.22
CA ALA A 337 12.28 6.74 21.00
C ALA A 337 12.95 6.09 19.78
N GLU A 338 12.20 5.42 18.90
CA GLU A 338 12.69 5.13 17.54
C GLU A 338 13.04 6.44 16.83
N PRO A 339 14.22 6.60 16.18
CA PRO A 339 14.41 7.76 15.34
C PRO A 339 13.38 7.65 14.22
N PHE A 340 12.61 8.71 14.05
CA PHE A 340 11.69 8.86 12.95
C PHE A 340 12.03 10.16 12.24
N LEU A 341 11.81 10.16 10.93
CA LEU A 341 12.02 11.35 10.14
C LEU A 341 10.87 12.33 10.41
N LEU A 342 11.22 13.53 10.85
CA LEU A 342 10.31 14.66 10.93
C LEU A 342 10.41 15.52 9.70
N LYS A 343 9.26 15.75 9.08
CA LYS A 343 9.10 16.75 8.04
C LYS A 343 8.60 18.04 8.69
N ILE A 344 9.39 19.10 8.50
CA ILE A 344 9.00 20.47 8.81
C ILE A 344 8.55 21.08 7.49
N GLN A 345 7.30 21.50 7.41
CA GLN A 345 6.69 22.05 6.22
C GLN A 345 6.31 23.50 6.47
N ASP A 346 6.94 24.39 5.70
CA ASP A 346 6.55 25.78 5.56
C ASP A 346 5.62 25.91 4.34
N ASN A 347 4.41 26.39 4.58
CA ASN A 347 3.42 26.68 3.52
C ASN A 347 3.17 28.20 3.43
N ASN A 348 4.18 29.02 3.77
CA ASN A 348 4.06 30.47 3.87
C ASN A 348 2.95 30.89 4.83
N SER A 349 2.91 30.22 5.98
CA SER A 349 1.87 30.32 7.01
C SER A 349 2.54 30.80 8.30
N PRO A 350 1.84 31.47 9.24
CA PRO A 350 2.47 31.90 10.50
C PRO A 350 2.83 30.73 11.44
N TRP A 351 2.71 29.50 10.97
CA TRP A 351 3.12 28.28 11.65
C TRP A 351 3.82 27.34 10.68
N LEU A 352 4.79 26.60 11.19
CA LEU A 352 5.39 25.46 10.51
C LEU A 352 4.66 24.19 10.93
N MET A 353 4.32 23.34 9.97
CA MET A 353 3.73 22.04 10.27
C MET A 353 4.85 21.02 10.50
N ILE A 354 4.81 20.30 11.62
CA ILE A 354 5.81 19.29 11.99
C ILE A 354 5.10 17.94 12.09
N TYR A 355 5.54 16.98 11.29
CA TYR A 355 4.92 15.65 11.29
C TYR A 355 5.89 14.57 10.90
N ASP A 356 5.63 13.35 11.32
CA ASP A 356 6.37 12.17 10.86
C ASP A 356 5.66 11.48 9.67
N ARG A 357 6.36 10.58 8.99
CA ARG A 357 5.81 9.86 7.82
C ARG A 357 4.58 9.00 8.15
N SER A 358 4.52 8.45 9.37
CA SER A 358 3.39 7.63 9.83
C SER A 358 2.20 8.44 10.36
N ARG A 359 2.40 9.76 10.56
CA ARG A 359 1.43 10.70 11.14
C ARG A 359 1.01 10.33 12.57
N GLU A 360 1.90 9.68 13.30
CA GLU A 360 1.78 9.47 14.74
C GLU A 360 2.12 10.77 15.51
N LEU A 361 3.09 11.54 15.01
CA LEU A 361 3.29 12.94 15.38
C LEU A 361 2.71 13.85 14.31
N ASP A 362 1.84 14.77 14.73
CA ASP A 362 1.33 15.84 13.89
C ASP A 362 1.09 17.08 14.75
N ALA A 363 2.00 18.04 14.60
CA ALA A 363 2.12 19.20 15.45
C ALA A 363 2.42 20.45 14.63
N PHE A 364 2.41 21.59 15.31
CA PHE A 364 2.75 22.87 14.71
C PHE A 364 3.81 23.56 15.54
N PHE A 365 4.75 24.20 14.87
CA PHE A 365 5.61 25.17 15.50
C PHE A 365 5.08 26.56 15.16
N LYS A 366 4.84 27.37 16.19
CA LYS A 366 4.43 28.77 16.09
C LYS A 366 5.63 29.64 16.48
N ARG A 367 5.71 30.86 15.98
CA ARG A 367 6.71 31.82 16.47
C ARG A 367 6.33 32.27 17.87
N GLU A 368 7.29 32.76 18.65
CA GLU A 368 7.08 33.22 20.03
C GLU A 368 5.92 34.21 20.15
N GLU A 369 5.87 35.18 19.23
CA GLU A 369 4.81 36.19 19.10
C GLU A 369 3.40 35.63 18.84
N ASP A 370 3.30 34.41 18.32
CA ASP A 370 2.05 33.75 17.98
C ASP A 370 1.49 32.90 19.15
N TYR A 371 2.20 32.83 20.30
CA TYR A 371 1.69 32.21 21.52
C TYR A 371 0.93 33.23 22.38
N PRO A 372 -0.19 32.82 23.03
CA PRO A 372 -0.79 33.60 24.12
C PRO A 372 0.25 34.00 25.15
N THR A 373 0.16 35.24 25.65
CA THR A 373 1.12 35.84 26.59
C THR A 373 1.45 34.87 27.74
N GLY A 374 2.75 34.62 27.96
CA GLY A 374 3.24 33.73 29.02
C GLY A 374 3.11 32.21 28.75
N LYS A 375 2.60 31.78 27.59
CA LYS A 375 2.58 30.35 27.21
C LYS A 375 3.94 29.89 26.68
N TRP A 376 4.66 30.73 25.94
CA TRP A 376 6.00 30.41 25.43
C TRP A 376 7.01 30.16 26.57
N ASP A 377 7.01 31.01 27.60
CA ASP A 377 7.90 30.85 28.76
C ASP A 377 7.60 29.63 29.63
N LYS A 378 6.39 29.07 29.54
CA LYS A 378 6.00 27.80 30.17
C LYS A 378 6.41 26.58 29.34
N LEU A 379 6.77 26.76 28.07
CA LEU A 379 7.15 25.69 27.15
C LEU A 379 8.67 25.61 26.92
N LYS A 380 9.42 26.69 27.18
CA LYS A 380 10.87 26.64 27.42
C LYS A 380 11.16 25.77 28.65
#